data_AF-A0A9X5FIK2-F1
#
_entry.id   AF-A0A9X5FIK2-F1
#
_cell.length_a   1.000
_cell.length_b   1.000
_cell.length_c   1.000
_cell.angle_alpha   90.00
_cell.angle_beta   90.00
_cell.angle_gamma   90.00
#
_symmetry.space_group_name_H-M   'P 1'
#
loop_
_entity.id
_entity.type
_entity.pdbx_description
1 polymer ?
#
loop_
_entity_poly.entity_id
_entity_poly.type
_entity_poly.pdbx_seq_one_letter_code
_entity_poly.pdbx_strand_id
1 'polypeptide(L)'
;MDSLYDLLLPIQWVVAWIMYGCHWLLETLGMSATGGVTWVLSIVGLTLVIRTALIPLFFKQIHASRGMQLLAPDMKKLQDKYANRKDPASREAMAREMQELYKQHKTTPFSSCMPILLQTPIFFALFRVLNGLPAIASGKTGGIGPIDQQVAAQIESSRFFGAPLSETFLNTHVNEVKIVTAILIVVMCITQFFTQRQLTMKNMPPSALEGPTAAMQKNMMYFLPVIFAISGVNFPIGVLVYWTVSNLWSMGQQFYTIRKMPTPGSEAAKRLEARKKAKGTLPAAADAASTTTAVDEKPAGQRQQPVSKKRKKKK
;
A
#
# COMPACT_ATOMS: atom_id res chain seq x y z
N MET A 1 22.76 15.54 -5.85
CA MET A 1 21.49 14.81 -6.14
C MET A 1 21.66 13.31 -5.87
N ASP A 2 22.73 12.93 -5.18
CA ASP A 2 23.27 11.56 -5.14
C ASP A 2 22.70 10.73 -3.99
N SER A 3 22.32 11.35 -2.88
CA SER A 3 21.83 10.64 -1.69
C SER A 3 20.55 9.82 -1.91
N LEU A 4 19.61 10.29 -2.75
CA LEU A 4 18.39 9.54 -3.07
C LEU A 4 18.66 8.44 -4.10
N TYR A 5 19.62 8.64 -4.99
CA TYR A 5 20.05 7.63 -5.95
C TYR A 5 20.72 6.47 -5.22
N ASP A 6 21.69 6.78 -4.35
CA ASP A 6 22.43 5.80 -3.54
C ASP A 6 21.50 5.01 -2.62
N LEU A 7 20.48 5.66 -2.04
CA LEU A 7 19.48 5.01 -1.20
C LEU A 7 18.63 3.97 -1.97
N LEU A 8 18.29 4.28 -3.23
CA LEU A 8 17.42 3.41 -4.02
C LEU A 8 18.20 2.36 -4.80
N LEU A 9 19.49 2.52 -5.01
CA LEU A 9 20.31 1.61 -5.83
C LEU A 9 20.19 0.13 -5.39
N PRO A 10 20.23 -0.23 -4.10
CA PRO A 10 20.04 -1.63 -3.68
C PRO A 10 18.65 -2.17 -4.06
N ILE A 11 17.62 -1.33 -3.94
CA ILE A 11 16.23 -1.70 -4.27
C ILE A 11 16.10 -1.86 -5.80
N GLN A 12 16.70 -0.97 -6.57
CA GLN A 12 16.74 -1.06 -8.03
C GLN A 12 17.44 -2.35 -8.48
N TRP A 13 18.56 -2.73 -7.84
CA TRP A 13 19.25 -4.00 -8.08
C TRP A 13 18.35 -5.20 -7.85
N VAL A 14 17.64 -5.24 -6.71
CA VAL A 14 16.68 -6.32 -6.41
C VAL A 14 15.54 -6.36 -7.42
N VAL A 15 14.98 -5.20 -7.78
CA VAL A 15 13.93 -5.09 -8.79
C VAL A 15 14.40 -5.62 -10.15
N ALA A 16 15.60 -5.24 -10.58
CA ALA A 16 16.18 -5.70 -11.83
C ALA A 16 16.38 -7.22 -11.86
N TRP A 17 16.90 -7.80 -10.77
CA TRP A 17 17.06 -9.26 -10.64
C TRP A 17 15.76 -10.02 -10.66
N ILE A 18 14.75 -9.57 -9.91
CA ILE A 18 13.45 -10.25 -9.90
C ILE A 18 12.80 -10.15 -11.28
N MET A 19 12.83 -8.98 -11.92
CA MET A 19 12.26 -8.80 -13.25
C MET A 19 12.94 -9.71 -14.28
N TYR A 20 14.28 -9.70 -14.34
CA TYR A 20 15.03 -10.58 -15.23
C TYR A 20 14.79 -12.06 -14.92
N GLY A 21 14.79 -12.45 -13.64
CA GLY A 21 14.51 -13.82 -13.23
C GLY A 21 13.11 -14.30 -13.61
N CYS A 22 12.08 -13.44 -13.50
CA CYS A 22 10.74 -13.74 -13.99
C CYS A 22 10.69 -13.90 -15.51
N HIS A 23 11.44 -13.06 -16.25
CA HIS A 23 11.53 -13.18 -17.71
C HIS A 23 12.23 -14.48 -18.12
N TRP A 24 13.38 -14.79 -17.53
CA TRP A 24 14.10 -16.04 -17.73
C TRP A 24 13.23 -17.28 -17.41
N LEU A 25 12.45 -17.24 -16.33
CA LEU A 25 11.52 -18.32 -16.01
C LEU A 25 10.45 -18.49 -17.11
N LEU A 26 9.90 -17.40 -17.64
CA LEU A 26 8.91 -17.48 -18.72
C LEU A 26 9.54 -18.00 -20.03
N GLU A 27 10.78 -17.62 -20.32
CA GLU A 27 11.54 -18.15 -21.46
C GLU A 27 11.76 -19.66 -21.33
N THR A 28 12.19 -20.14 -20.16
CA THR A 28 12.35 -21.59 -19.91
C THR A 28 11.04 -22.36 -19.98
N LEU A 29 9.90 -21.69 -19.78
CA LEU A 29 8.56 -22.24 -19.97
C LEU A 29 8.08 -22.18 -21.44
N GLY A 30 8.94 -21.75 -22.38
CA GLY A 30 8.70 -21.77 -23.81
C GLY A 30 8.20 -20.45 -24.41
N MET A 31 8.22 -19.34 -23.65
CA MET A 31 7.87 -18.02 -24.19
C MET A 31 9.05 -17.40 -24.96
N SER A 32 8.75 -16.56 -25.96
CA SER A 32 9.78 -15.86 -26.72
C SER A 32 10.54 -14.85 -25.84
N ALA A 33 11.88 -14.93 -25.81
CA ALA A 33 12.74 -14.02 -25.08
C ALA A 33 12.58 -12.54 -25.51
N THR A 34 12.34 -12.31 -26.79
CA THR A 34 12.13 -10.96 -27.36
C THR A 34 10.67 -10.54 -27.39
N GLY A 35 9.75 -11.42 -26.99
CA GLY A 35 8.32 -11.17 -26.99
C GLY A 35 7.94 -10.11 -25.94
N GLY A 36 7.21 -9.06 -26.35
CA GLY A 36 6.77 -8.04 -25.40
C GLY A 36 5.75 -8.54 -24.37
N VAL A 37 4.98 -9.58 -24.69
CA VAL A 37 4.13 -10.28 -23.70
C VAL A 37 4.98 -10.90 -22.59
N THR A 38 6.15 -11.46 -22.92
CA THR A 38 7.08 -12.05 -21.94
C THR A 38 7.61 -10.99 -20.97
N TRP A 39 8.00 -9.83 -21.48
CA TRP A 39 8.43 -8.70 -20.64
C TRP A 39 7.30 -8.11 -19.78
N VAL A 40 6.08 -8.02 -20.33
CA VAL A 40 4.89 -7.62 -19.54
C VAL A 40 4.63 -8.60 -18.41
N LEU A 41 4.61 -9.90 -18.70
CA LEU A 41 4.41 -10.93 -17.69
C LEU A 41 5.57 -11.00 -16.67
N SER A 42 6.78 -10.61 -17.06
CA SER A 42 7.89 -10.42 -16.14
C SER A 42 7.62 -9.28 -15.15
N ILE A 43 7.08 -8.14 -15.60
CA ILE A 43 6.64 -7.04 -14.70
C ILE A 43 5.48 -7.51 -13.78
N VAL A 44 4.55 -8.31 -14.31
CA VAL A 44 3.50 -8.95 -13.49
C VAL A 44 4.14 -9.84 -12.42
N GLY A 45 5.04 -10.73 -12.82
CA GLY A 45 5.77 -11.64 -11.92
C GLY A 45 6.53 -10.91 -10.83
N LEU A 46 7.29 -9.87 -11.19
CA LEU A 46 7.95 -8.96 -10.26
C LEU A 46 6.98 -8.43 -9.20
N THR A 47 5.82 -7.93 -9.65
CA THR A 47 4.81 -7.39 -8.75
C THR A 47 4.31 -8.45 -7.78
N LEU A 48 4.00 -9.65 -8.27
CA LEU A 48 3.51 -10.76 -7.44
C LEU A 48 4.57 -11.23 -6.44
N VAL A 49 5.83 -11.34 -6.84
CA VAL A 49 6.95 -11.74 -5.97
C VAL A 49 7.12 -10.74 -4.83
N ILE A 50 7.23 -9.44 -5.17
CA ILE A 50 7.39 -8.38 -4.17
C ILE A 50 6.18 -8.36 -3.23
N ARG A 51 4.96 -8.36 -3.79
CA ARG A 51 3.74 -8.30 -2.98
C ARG A 51 3.58 -9.50 -2.06
N THR A 52 3.98 -10.69 -2.51
CA THR A 52 3.97 -11.92 -1.70
C THR A 52 4.98 -11.82 -0.56
N ALA A 53 6.21 -11.38 -0.84
CA ALA A 53 7.24 -11.16 0.18
C ALA A 53 6.81 -10.14 1.25
N LEU A 54 5.99 -9.15 0.87
CA LEU A 54 5.49 -8.12 1.79
C LEU A 54 4.24 -8.51 2.58
N ILE A 55 3.62 -9.68 2.35
CA ILE A 55 2.40 -10.11 3.07
C ILE A 55 2.56 -10.05 4.61
N PRO A 56 3.66 -10.56 5.22
CA PRO A 56 3.81 -10.53 6.67
C PRO A 56 3.88 -9.10 7.21
N LEU A 57 4.57 -8.21 6.48
CA LEU A 57 4.67 -6.80 6.83
C LEU A 57 3.32 -6.10 6.65
N PHE A 58 2.59 -6.41 5.60
CA PHE A 58 1.24 -5.89 5.36
C PHE A 58 0.27 -6.26 6.49
N PHE A 59 0.32 -7.48 7.02
CA PHE A 59 -0.50 -7.83 8.18
C PHE A 59 -0.15 -6.97 9.40
N LYS A 60 1.15 -6.74 9.67
CA LYS A 60 1.57 -5.79 10.73
C LYS A 60 1.04 -4.38 10.48
N GLN A 61 1.04 -3.90 9.23
CA GLN A 61 0.49 -2.60 8.85
C GLN A 61 -1.02 -2.51 9.10
N ILE A 62 -1.79 -3.57 8.80
CA ILE A 62 -3.22 -3.61 9.11
C ILE A 62 -3.46 -3.49 10.61
N HIS A 63 -2.70 -4.23 11.43
CA HIS A 63 -2.83 -4.13 12.88
C HIS A 63 -2.53 -2.72 13.39
N ALA A 64 -1.49 -2.06 12.86
CA ALA A 64 -1.19 -0.67 13.19
C ALA A 64 -2.33 0.28 12.76
N SER A 65 -2.92 0.08 11.58
CA SER A 65 -4.03 0.91 11.07
C SER A 65 -5.33 0.72 11.86
N ARG A 66 -5.59 -0.48 12.42
CA ARG A 66 -6.78 -0.73 13.26
C ARG A 66 -6.78 0.10 14.54
N GLY A 67 -5.62 0.36 15.16
CA GLY A 67 -5.53 1.20 16.35
C GLY A 67 -6.11 2.61 16.09
N MET A 68 -5.84 3.17 14.92
CA MET A 68 -6.42 4.45 14.49
C MET A 68 -7.93 4.40 14.28
N GLN A 69 -8.46 3.27 13.80
CA GLN A 69 -9.90 3.11 13.60
C GLN A 69 -10.65 3.00 14.94
N LEU A 70 -10.06 2.34 15.93
CA LEU A 70 -10.60 2.26 17.29
C LEU A 70 -10.55 3.62 18.03
N LEU A 71 -9.62 4.50 17.66
CA LEU A 71 -9.51 5.86 18.19
C LEU A 71 -10.59 6.81 17.66
N ALA A 72 -11.19 6.52 16.51
CA ALA A 72 -12.15 7.40 15.85
C ALA A 72 -13.28 7.95 16.76
N PRO A 73 -13.96 7.15 17.60
CA PRO A 73 -15.01 7.68 18.48
C PRO A 73 -14.48 8.67 19.52
N ASP A 74 -13.32 8.43 20.12
CA ASP A 74 -12.77 9.31 21.14
C ASP A 74 -12.17 10.57 20.50
N MET A 75 -11.63 10.45 19.30
CA MET A 75 -11.25 11.61 18.48
C MET A 75 -12.46 12.49 18.17
N LYS A 76 -13.62 11.89 17.87
CA LYS A 76 -14.86 12.63 17.63
C LYS A 76 -15.33 13.36 18.88
N LYS A 77 -15.35 12.69 20.04
CA LYS A 77 -15.69 13.33 21.32
C LYS A 77 -14.77 14.52 21.62
N LEU A 78 -13.48 14.38 21.33
CA LEU A 78 -12.51 15.48 21.49
C LEU A 78 -12.82 16.63 20.53
N GLN A 79 -13.14 16.35 19.26
CA GLN A 79 -13.57 17.37 18.31
C GLN A 79 -14.84 18.09 18.77
N ASP A 80 -15.84 17.35 19.24
CA ASP A 80 -17.11 17.89 19.72
C ASP A 80 -16.91 18.77 20.98
N LYS A 81 -16.03 18.36 21.91
CA LYS A 81 -15.65 19.14 23.11
C LYS A 81 -15.11 20.53 22.77
N TYR A 82 -14.41 20.65 21.63
CA TYR A 82 -13.75 21.87 21.20
C TYR A 82 -14.44 22.58 20.00
N ALA A 83 -15.52 22.02 19.44
CA ALA A 83 -16.13 22.48 18.18
C ALA A 83 -16.52 23.97 18.18
N ASN A 84 -16.97 24.48 19.33
CA ASN A 84 -17.40 25.87 19.50
C ASN A 84 -16.29 26.80 20.03
N ARG A 85 -15.06 26.30 20.24
CA ARG A 85 -13.94 27.06 20.80
C ARG A 85 -12.95 27.44 19.71
N LYS A 86 -12.78 28.74 19.47
CA LYS A 86 -11.93 29.28 18.39
C LYS A 86 -10.68 30.00 18.88
N ASP A 87 -10.55 30.20 20.19
CA ASP A 87 -9.41 30.87 20.81
C ASP A 87 -8.11 30.06 20.66
N PRO A 88 -6.94 30.72 20.58
CA PRO A 88 -5.64 30.05 20.43
C PRO A 88 -5.36 29.03 21.53
N ALA A 89 -5.74 29.34 22.78
CA ALA A 89 -5.52 28.46 23.93
C ALA A 89 -6.30 27.14 23.80
N SER A 90 -7.55 27.19 23.37
CA SER A 90 -8.37 26.00 23.12
C SER A 90 -7.82 25.13 21.99
N ARG A 91 -7.26 25.72 20.93
CA ARG A 91 -6.60 24.94 19.87
C ARG A 91 -5.36 24.23 20.38
N GLU A 92 -4.56 24.89 21.21
CA GLU A 92 -3.38 24.27 21.82
C GLU A 92 -3.78 23.15 22.80
N ALA A 93 -4.82 23.38 23.61
CA ALA A 93 -5.36 22.37 24.51
C ALA A 93 -5.90 21.14 23.74
N MET A 94 -6.64 21.37 22.65
CA MET A 94 -7.10 20.30 21.76
C MET A 94 -5.91 19.52 21.16
N ALA A 95 -4.87 20.21 20.71
CA ALA A 95 -3.68 19.55 20.16
C ALA A 95 -2.95 18.69 21.21
N ARG A 96 -2.83 19.17 22.45
CA ARG A 96 -2.24 18.42 23.57
C ARG A 96 -3.09 17.21 23.96
N GLU A 97 -4.41 17.39 24.12
CA GLU A 97 -5.33 16.28 24.42
C GLU A 97 -5.35 15.25 23.31
N MET A 98 -5.27 15.68 22.04
CA MET A 98 -5.17 14.79 20.89
C MET A 98 -3.89 13.94 20.94
N GLN A 99 -2.75 14.56 21.27
CA GLN A 99 -1.49 13.83 21.45
C GLN A 99 -1.54 12.85 22.61
N GLU A 100 -2.15 13.24 23.72
CA GLU A 100 -2.32 12.37 24.89
C GLU A 100 -3.24 11.18 24.55
N LEU A 101 -4.32 11.43 23.83
CA LEU A 101 -5.22 10.39 23.32
C LEU A 101 -4.48 9.39 22.43
N TYR A 102 -3.61 9.86 21.53
CA TYR A 102 -2.74 8.97 20.75
C TYR A 102 -1.85 8.08 21.62
N LYS A 103 -1.24 8.65 22.68
CA LYS A 103 -0.38 7.91 23.63
C LYS A 103 -1.16 6.88 24.44
N GLN A 104 -2.32 7.25 24.96
CA GLN A 104 -3.19 6.36 25.74
C GLN A 104 -3.63 5.14 24.93
N HIS A 105 -3.94 5.34 23.65
CA HIS A 105 -4.31 4.25 22.74
C HIS A 105 -3.10 3.57 22.07
N LYS A 106 -1.85 3.94 22.46
CA LYS A 106 -0.59 3.41 21.91
C LYS A 106 -0.57 3.42 20.37
N THR A 107 -1.13 4.46 19.77
CA THR A 107 -1.29 4.61 18.31
C THR A 107 -0.72 5.95 17.83
N THR A 108 -0.48 6.10 16.52
CA THR A 108 0.08 7.33 15.95
C THR A 108 -0.63 7.71 14.65
N PRO A 109 -0.65 9.00 14.27
CA PRO A 109 -1.17 9.43 12.97
C PRO A 109 -0.49 8.72 11.78
N PHE A 110 0.81 8.41 11.89
CA PHE A 110 1.60 7.76 10.84
C PHE A 110 1.20 6.30 10.58
N SER A 111 0.53 5.65 11.55
CA SER A 111 0.09 4.27 11.41
C SER A 111 -0.87 4.06 10.22
N SER A 112 -1.56 5.12 9.77
CA SER A 112 -2.48 5.07 8.61
C SER A 112 -1.78 5.29 7.26
N CYS A 113 -0.62 5.95 7.21
CA CYS A 113 0.13 6.19 5.96
C CYS A 113 1.28 5.20 5.73
N MET A 114 1.54 4.31 6.70
CA MET A 114 2.56 3.27 6.63
C MET A 114 2.54 2.44 5.31
N PRO A 115 1.37 2.05 4.75
CA PRO A 115 1.34 1.32 3.49
C PRO A 115 1.95 2.11 2.32
N ILE A 116 1.69 3.42 2.25
CA ILE A 116 2.21 4.29 1.19
C ILE A 116 3.73 4.42 1.33
N LEU A 117 4.22 4.63 2.55
CA LEU A 117 5.66 4.80 2.81
C LEU A 117 6.48 3.57 2.40
N LEU A 118 5.95 2.36 2.60
CA LEU A 118 6.62 1.13 2.20
C LEU A 118 6.63 0.93 0.67
N GLN A 119 5.54 1.31 -0.01
CA GLN A 119 5.39 1.08 -1.45
C GLN A 119 6.21 2.09 -2.28
N THR A 120 6.35 3.32 -1.78
CA THR A 120 6.99 4.42 -2.51
C THR A 120 8.43 4.10 -2.97
N PRO A 121 9.34 3.57 -2.13
CA PRO A 121 10.69 3.20 -2.57
C PRO A 121 10.70 2.15 -3.68
N ILE A 122 9.80 1.16 -3.62
CA ILE A 122 9.69 0.08 -4.60
C ILE A 122 9.23 0.64 -5.95
N PHE A 123 8.22 1.50 -5.93
CA PHE A 123 7.75 2.19 -7.13
C PHE A 123 8.85 3.04 -7.75
N PHE A 124 9.55 3.87 -6.96
CA PHE A 124 10.63 4.71 -7.48
C PHE A 124 11.81 3.90 -8.01
N ALA A 125 12.11 2.75 -7.40
CA ALA A 125 13.14 1.85 -7.92
C ALA A 125 12.76 1.28 -9.28
N LEU A 126 11.54 0.72 -9.42
CA LEU A 126 11.07 0.21 -10.71
C LEU A 126 10.98 1.32 -11.77
N PHE A 127 10.43 2.49 -11.41
CA PHE A 127 10.36 3.63 -12.31
C PHE A 127 11.76 4.02 -12.81
N ARG A 128 12.76 4.07 -11.93
CA ARG A 128 14.15 4.38 -12.31
C ARG A 128 14.76 3.30 -13.22
N VAL A 129 14.54 2.02 -12.92
CA VAL A 129 15.00 0.92 -13.78
C VAL A 129 14.41 1.06 -15.18
N LEU A 130 13.08 1.23 -15.30
CA LEU A 130 12.41 1.33 -16.60
C LEU A 130 12.76 2.62 -17.36
N ASN A 131 12.87 3.76 -16.70
CA ASN A 131 13.26 5.02 -17.36
C ASN A 131 14.75 5.07 -17.71
N GLY A 132 15.59 4.26 -17.06
CA GLY A 132 17.02 4.17 -17.36
C GLY A 132 17.35 3.30 -18.58
N LEU A 133 16.42 2.45 -19.03
CA LEU A 133 16.65 1.49 -20.12
C LEU A 133 17.19 2.14 -21.41
N PRO A 134 16.69 3.28 -21.91
CA PRO A 134 17.25 3.90 -23.11
C PRO A 134 18.72 4.29 -22.97
N ALA A 135 19.13 4.77 -21.79
CA ALA A 135 20.52 5.15 -21.51
C ALA A 135 21.44 3.93 -21.41
N ILE A 136 20.96 2.84 -20.83
CA ILE A 136 21.67 1.55 -20.74
C ILE A 136 21.80 0.92 -22.14
N ALA A 137 20.70 0.85 -22.90
CA ALA A 137 20.67 0.26 -24.24
C ALA A 137 21.60 1.00 -25.23
N SER A 138 21.69 2.33 -25.12
CA SER A 138 22.61 3.15 -25.92
C SER A 138 24.06 3.15 -25.42
N GLY A 139 24.36 2.48 -24.31
CA GLY A 139 25.70 2.43 -23.72
C GLY A 139 26.13 3.74 -23.03
N LYS A 140 25.21 4.70 -22.83
CA LYS A 140 25.50 5.97 -22.14
C LYS A 140 25.73 5.78 -20.64
N THR A 141 25.10 4.77 -20.05
CA THR A 141 25.22 4.42 -18.63
C THR A 141 25.47 2.92 -18.48
N GLY A 142 26.15 2.52 -17.40
CA GLY A 142 26.30 1.10 -17.06
C GLY A 142 24.96 0.43 -16.76
N GLY A 143 24.92 -0.90 -16.89
CA GLY A 143 23.75 -1.73 -16.57
C GLY A 143 23.37 -1.73 -15.09
N ILE A 144 22.20 -2.28 -14.79
CA ILE A 144 21.70 -2.44 -13.42
C ILE A 144 21.36 -3.88 -13.11
N GLY A 145 22.14 -4.49 -12.22
CA GLY A 145 22.03 -5.93 -11.95
C GLY A 145 22.23 -6.74 -13.25
N PRO A 146 21.29 -7.64 -13.61
CA PRO A 146 21.37 -8.43 -14.83
C PRO A 146 20.88 -7.68 -16.09
N ILE A 147 20.38 -6.45 -15.93
CA ILE A 147 19.94 -5.62 -17.07
C ILE A 147 21.18 -4.90 -17.60
N ASP A 148 21.92 -5.60 -18.44
CA ASP A 148 23.02 -5.03 -19.22
C ASP A 148 22.52 -4.32 -20.48
N GLN A 149 23.45 -3.88 -21.33
CA GLN A 149 23.12 -3.19 -22.59
C GLN A 149 22.25 -4.03 -23.53
N GLN A 150 22.50 -5.33 -23.64
CA GLN A 150 21.76 -6.22 -24.54
C GLN A 150 20.35 -6.44 -24.02
N VAL A 151 20.22 -6.73 -22.73
CA VAL A 151 18.92 -6.91 -22.07
C VAL A 151 18.10 -5.63 -22.13
N ALA A 152 18.70 -4.47 -21.88
CA ALA A 152 18.01 -3.19 -21.98
C ALA A 152 17.50 -2.93 -23.42
N ALA A 153 18.31 -3.22 -24.44
CA ALA A 153 17.89 -3.10 -25.84
C ALA A 153 16.74 -4.05 -26.20
N GLN A 154 16.71 -5.26 -25.64
CA GLN A 154 15.58 -6.19 -25.80
C GLN A 154 14.30 -5.65 -25.16
N ILE A 155 14.39 -5.06 -23.96
CA ILE A 155 13.21 -4.47 -23.30
C ILE A 155 12.70 -3.26 -24.10
N GLU A 156 13.58 -2.38 -24.58
CA GLU A 156 13.19 -1.20 -25.38
C GLU A 156 12.57 -1.58 -26.74
N SER A 157 13.03 -2.66 -27.36
CA SER A 157 12.46 -3.18 -28.61
C SER A 157 11.18 -3.98 -28.41
N SER A 158 10.83 -4.32 -27.17
CA SER A 158 9.63 -5.08 -26.86
C SER A 158 8.34 -4.29 -27.13
N ARG A 159 7.29 -4.97 -27.57
CA ARG A 159 5.98 -4.38 -27.92
C ARG A 159 4.84 -5.15 -27.27
N PHE A 160 3.94 -4.46 -26.60
CA PHE A 160 2.72 -5.01 -26.04
C PHE A 160 1.52 -4.48 -26.82
N PHE A 161 0.82 -5.37 -27.53
CA PHE A 161 -0.24 -4.98 -28.48
C PHE A 161 0.19 -3.89 -29.47
N GLY A 162 1.43 -3.99 -29.99
CA GLY A 162 2.02 -3.01 -30.91
C GLY A 162 2.62 -1.76 -30.23
N ALA A 163 2.41 -1.59 -28.93
CA ALA A 163 2.90 -0.43 -28.18
C ALA A 163 4.25 -0.72 -27.48
N PRO A 164 5.31 0.07 -27.70
CA PRO A 164 6.56 -0.03 -26.94
C PRO A 164 6.36 0.18 -25.44
N LEU A 165 7.01 -0.64 -24.61
CA LEU A 165 6.85 -0.54 -23.16
C LEU A 165 7.40 0.74 -22.53
N SER A 166 8.38 1.37 -23.19
CA SER A 166 9.03 2.60 -22.73
C SER A 166 8.34 3.88 -23.19
N GLU A 167 7.42 3.81 -24.15
CA GLU A 167 6.72 4.99 -24.66
C GLU A 167 5.61 5.48 -23.73
N THR A 168 5.32 6.78 -23.82
CA THR A 168 4.31 7.49 -23.04
C THR A 168 3.24 8.06 -23.96
N PHE A 169 2.04 8.30 -23.42
CA PHE A 169 0.90 8.79 -24.21
C PHE A 169 1.17 10.16 -24.86
N LEU A 170 1.87 11.07 -24.17
CA LEU A 170 2.12 12.43 -24.66
C LEU A 170 3.24 12.52 -25.69
N ASN A 171 4.19 11.58 -25.69
CA ASN A 171 5.40 11.65 -26.51
C ASN A 171 5.42 10.63 -27.65
N THR A 172 4.24 10.15 -28.08
CA THR A 172 4.12 9.12 -29.13
C THR A 172 3.26 9.59 -30.31
N HIS A 173 3.65 9.14 -31.50
CA HIS A 173 2.83 9.23 -32.71
C HIS A 173 2.10 7.92 -33.02
N VAL A 174 2.34 6.86 -32.22
CA VAL A 174 1.79 5.52 -32.41
C VAL A 174 0.40 5.44 -31.77
N ASN A 175 -0.60 4.99 -32.54
CA ASN A 175 -1.99 4.93 -32.07
C ASN A 175 -2.17 3.81 -31.03
N GLU A 176 -1.45 2.72 -31.18
CA GLU A 176 -1.43 1.56 -30.28
C GLU A 176 -1.02 1.98 -28.88
N VAL A 177 0.00 2.85 -28.73
CA VAL A 177 0.44 3.38 -27.44
C VAL A 177 -0.68 4.16 -26.76
N LYS A 178 -1.40 5.00 -27.52
CA LYS A 178 -2.51 5.80 -26.99
C LYS A 178 -3.66 4.91 -26.51
N ILE A 179 -4.03 3.90 -27.30
CA ILE A 179 -5.11 2.96 -26.98
C ILE A 179 -4.75 2.13 -25.75
N VAL A 180 -3.57 1.48 -25.75
CA VAL A 180 -3.12 0.64 -24.63
C VAL A 180 -3.01 1.46 -23.34
N THR A 181 -2.41 2.66 -23.42
CA THR A 181 -2.29 3.55 -22.26
C THR A 181 -3.65 3.98 -21.73
N ALA A 182 -4.58 4.38 -22.61
CA ALA A 182 -5.93 4.77 -22.19
C ALA A 182 -6.66 3.63 -21.48
N ILE A 183 -6.58 2.40 -22.01
CA ILE A 183 -7.17 1.21 -21.38
C ILE A 183 -6.55 0.96 -20.00
N LEU A 184 -5.22 0.99 -19.88
CA LEU A 184 -4.53 0.79 -18.60
C LEU A 184 -4.92 1.84 -17.57
N ILE A 185 -5.00 3.12 -17.95
CA ILE A 185 -5.44 4.21 -17.07
C ILE A 185 -6.88 3.99 -16.60
N VAL A 186 -7.79 3.64 -17.50
CA VAL A 186 -9.20 3.37 -17.15
C VAL A 186 -9.29 2.21 -16.15
N VAL A 187 -8.62 1.09 -16.42
CA VAL A 187 -8.61 -0.06 -15.51
C VAL A 187 -7.99 0.30 -14.16
N MET A 188 -6.90 1.06 -14.17
CA MET A 188 -6.23 1.54 -12.96
C MET A 188 -7.13 2.46 -12.12
N CYS A 189 -7.82 3.40 -12.73
CA CYS A 189 -8.76 4.30 -12.06
C CYS A 189 -9.96 3.54 -11.47
N ILE A 190 -10.53 2.60 -12.23
CA ILE A 190 -11.64 1.75 -11.81
C ILE A 190 -11.23 0.90 -10.60
N THR A 191 -10.12 0.17 -10.71
CA THR A 191 -9.63 -0.71 -9.65
C THR A 191 -9.26 0.06 -8.39
N GLN A 192 -8.63 1.24 -8.53
CA GLN A 192 -8.31 2.11 -7.40
C GLN A 192 -9.56 2.65 -6.72
N PHE A 193 -10.56 3.11 -7.49
CA PHE A 193 -11.83 3.58 -6.96
C PHE A 193 -12.55 2.49 -6.17
N PHE A 194 -12.65 1.28 -6.73
CA PHE A 194 -13.31 0.16 -6.05
C PHE A 194 -12.56 -0.27 -4.79
N THR A 195 -11.23 -0.31 -4.83
CA THR A 195 -10.40 -0.62 -3.66
C THR A 195 -10.61 0.39 -2.54
N GLN A 196 -10.56 1.69 -2.87
CA GLN A 196 -10.77 2.77 -1.91
C GLN A 196 -12.21 2.75 -1.34
N ARG A 197 -13.20 2.56 -2.21
CA ARG A 197 -14.62 2.44 -1.80
C ARG A 197 -14.84 1.26 -0.89
N GLN A 198 -14.19 0.12 -1.15
CA GLN A 198 -14.30 -1.07 -0.31
C GLN A 198 -13.73 -0.82 1.08
N LEU A 199 -12.57 -0.17 1.17
CA LEU A 199 -11.95 0.18 2.44
C LEU A 199 -12.83 1.14 3.25
N THR A 200 -13.27 2.25 2.65
CA THR A 200 -14.03 3.29 3.35
C THR A 200 -15.45 2.84 3.69
N MET A 201 -16.22 2.36 2.72
CA MET A 201 -17.66 2.14 2.93
C MET A 201 -17.99 0.81 3.62
N LYS A 202 -17.15 -0.23 3.46
CA LYS A 202 -17.46 -1.57 4.00
C LYS A 202 -16.67 -1.95 5.24
N ASN A 203 -15.49 -1.33 5.45
CA ASN A 203 -14.54 -1.74 6.47
C ASN A 203 -14.16 -0.62 7.46
N MET A 204 -14.93 0.46 7.53
CA MET A 204 -14.83 1.46 8.59
C MET A 204 -16.09 1.43 9.46
N PRO A 205 -15.98 1.67 10.79
CA PRO A 205 -17.14 1.81 11.66
C PRO A 205 -17.89 3.12 11.33
N PRO A 206 -19.21 3.19 11.56
CA PRO A 206 -20.01 4.38 11.26
C PRO A 206 -19.49 5.67 11.92
N SER A 207 -18.98 5.58 13.15
CA SER A 207 -18.37 6.71 13.87
C SER A 207 -17.12 7.28 13.17
N ALA A 208 -16.41 6.47 12.39
CA ALA A 208 -15.25 6.90 11.61
C ALA A 208 -15.63 7.49 10.24
N LEU A 209 -16.92 7.45 9.87
CA LEU A 209 -17.45 8.03 8.64
C LEU A 209 -18.01 9.45 8.83
N GLU A 210 -17.92 9.97 10.05
CA GLU A 210 -18.44 11.28 10.43
C GLU A 210 -17.30 12.26 10.75
N GLY A 211 -17.54 13.56 10.51
CA GLY A 211 -16.60 14.63 10.81
C GLY A 211 -15.61 14.98 9.68
N PRO A 212 -14.74 15.98 9.91
CA PRO A 212 -13.85 16.53 8.87
C PRO A 212 -12.87 15.52 8.29
N THR A 213 -12.36 14.60 9.11
CA THR A 213 -11.39 13.57 8.68
C THR A 213 -12.03 12.55 7.74
N ALA A 214 -13.28 12.15 8.01
CA ALA A 214 -14.02 11.25 7.14
C ALA A 214 -14.38 11.91 5.80
N ALA A 215 -14.76 13.19 5.83
CA ALA A 215 -15.01 13.96 4.62
C ALA A 215 -13.75 14.06 3.74
N MET A 216 -12.58 14.28 4.33
CA MET A 216 -11.30 14.27 3.62
C MET A 216 -11.05 12.91 2.93
N GLN A 217 -11.28 11.80 3.62
CA GLN A 217 -11.11 10.46 3.03
C GLN A 217 -12.11 10.17 1.92
N LYS A 218 -13.38 10.58 2.08
CA LYS A 218 -14.43 10.45 1.06
C LYS A 218 -14.10 11.27 -0.18
N ASN A 219 -13.66 12.52 0.00
CA ASN A 219 -13.28 13.38 -1.11
C ASN A 219 -12.05 12.80 -1.83
N MET A 220 -11.04 12.34 -1.09
CA MET A 220 -9.85 11.70 -1.65
C MET A 220 -10.20 10.49 -2.55
N MET A 221 -11.24 9.72 -2.21
CA MET A 221 -11.71 8.61 -3.04
C MET A 221 -12.16 9.04 -4.45
N TYR A 222 -12.72 10.24 -4.60
CA TYR A 222 -13.17 10.75 -5.90
C TYR A 222 -12.09 11.56 -6.63
N PHE A 223 -11.28 12.32 -5.89
CA PHE A 223 -10.20 13.11 -6.47
C PHE A 223 -9.03 12.25 -6.97
N LEU A 224 -8.66 11.19 -6.24
CA LEU A 224 -7.48 10.40 -6.56
C LEU A 224 -7.57 9.70 -7.94
N PRO A 225 -8.70 9.09 -8.35
CA PRO A 225 -8.85 8.56 -9.70
C PRO A 225 -8.70 9.63 -10.79
N VAL A 226 -9.12 10.87 -10.55
CA VAL A 226 -8.97 11.97 -11.52
C VAL A 226 -7.50 12.38 -11.66
N ILE A 227 -6.79 12.49 -10.53
CA ILE A 227 -5.33 12.76 -10.53
C ILE A 227 -4.61 11.65 -11.30
N PHE A 228 -4.98 10.39 -11.08
CA PHE A 228 -4.40 9.28 -11.82
C PHE A 228 -4.75 9.28 -13.31
N ALA A 229 -5.96 9.70 -13.68
CA ALA A 229 -6.34 9.83 -15.08
C ALA A 229 -5.49 10.88 -15.81
N ILE A 230 -5.24 12.04 -15.17
CA ILE A 230 -4.47 13.14 -15.74
C ILE A 230 -2.96 12.85 -15.72
N SER A 231 -2.44 12.30 -14.63
CA SER A 231 -1.00 12.01 -14.50
C SER A 231 -0.57 10.76 -15.26
N GLY A 232 -1.48 9.79 -15.42
CA GLY A 232 -1.27 8.50 -16.09
C GLY A 232 -0.62 8.61 -17.46
N VAL A 233 -0.98 9.64 -18.23
CA VAL A 233 -0.50 9.88 -19.60
C VAL A 233 1.01 10.17 -19.68
N ASN A 234 1.64 10.55 -18.55
CA ASN A 234 3.07 10.86 -18.48
C ASN A 234 3.92 9.61 -18.16
N PHE A 235 3.30 8.48 -17.81
CA PHE A 235 4.04 7.29 -17.40
C PHE A 235 4.24 6.32 -18.57
N PRO A 236 5.40 5.64 -18.64
CA PRO A 236 5.63 4.57 -19.61
C PRO A 236 4.64 3.42 -19.44
N ILE A 237 4.32 2.72 -20.52
CA ILE A 237 3.40 1.56 -20.48
C ILE A 237 3.84 0.52 -19.44
N GLY A 238 5.14 0.22 -19.33
CA GLY A 238 5.65 -0.72 -18.33
C GLY A 238 5.31 -0.32 -16.88
N VAL A 239 5.36 0.98 -16.58
CA VAL A 239 4.98 1.53 -15.26
C VAL A 239 3.47 1.42 -15.04
N LEU A 240 2.66 1.67 -16.07
CA LEU A 240 1.19 1.54 -16.00
C LEU A 240 0.75 0.08 -15.83
N VAL A 241 1.43 -0.87 -16.47
CA VAL A 241 1.22 -2.31 -16.27
C VAL A 241 1.47 -2.67 -14.81
N TYR A 242 2.63 -2.27 -14.27
CA TYR A 242 2.94 -2.48 -12.86
C TYR A 242 1.86 -1.91 -11.94
N TRP A 243 1.45 -0.67 -12.17
CA TRP A 243 0.44 -0.01 -11.35
C TRP A 243 -0.90 -0.75 -11.38
N THR A 244 -1.33 -1.15 -12.58
CA THR A 244 -2.58 -1.89 -12.78
C THR A 244 -2.57 -3.21 -12.02
N VAL A 245 -1.50 -3.99 -12.14
CA VAL A 245 -1.34 -5.28 -11.46
C VAL A 245 -1.27 -5.08 -9.94
N SER A 246 -0.54 -4.05 -9.51
CA SER A 246 -0.39 -3.66 -8.11
C SER A 246 -1.75 -3.27 -7.48
N ASN A 247 -2.60 -2.55 -8.22
CA ASN A 247 -3.97 -2.21 -7.80
C ASN A 247 -4.88 -3.44 -7.75
N LEU A 248 -4.81 -4.33 -8.75
CA LEU A 248 -5.56 -5.58 -8.76
C LEU A 248 -5.18 -6.48 -7.58
N TRP A 249 -3.89 -6.58 -7.27
CA TRP A 249 -3.40 -7.26 -6.08
C TRP A 249 -3.97 -6.61 -4.81
N SER A 250 -3.83 -5.29 -4.66
CA SER A 250 -4.37 -4.56 -3.51
C SER A 250 -5.88 -4.80 -3.35
N MET A 251 -6.65 -4.78 -4.43
CA MET A 251 -8.08 -5.05 -4.42
C MET A 251 -8.39 -6.47 -3.92
N GLY A 252 -7.68 -7.48 -4.44
CA GLY A 252 -7.82 -8.87 -4.00
C GLY A 252 -7.42 -9.07 -2.54
N GLN A 253 -6.29 -8.49 -2.15
CA GLN A 253 -5.77 -8.51 -0.78
C GLN A 253 -6.73 -7.81 0.19
N GLN A 254 -7.30 -6.67 -0.20
CA GLN A 254 -8.29 -5.94 0.58
C GLN A 254 -9.57 -6.74 0.72
N PHE A 255 -10.05 -7.36 -0.36
CA PHE A 255 -11.21 -8.26 -0.32
C PHE A 255 -11.00 -9.44 0.63
N TYR A 256 -9.85 -10.10 0.57
CA TYR A 256 -9.50 -11.18 1.50
C TYR A 256 -9.43 -10.69 2.95
N THR A 257 -8.73 -9.58 3.18
CA THR A 257 -8.53 -9.00 4.51
C THR A 257 -9.84 -8.59 5.16
N ILE A 258 -10.71 -7.85 4.45
CA ILE A 258 -12.02 -7.43 4.96
C ILE A 258 -12.89 -8.65 5.30
N ARG A 259 -12.79 -9.73 4.52
CA ARG A 259 -13.60 -10.93 4.75
C ARG A 259 -13.11 -11.76 5.93
N LYS A 260 -11.80 -11.86 6.16
CA LYS A 260 -11.19 -12.75 7.17
C LYS A 260 -10.83 -12.03 8.47
N MET A 261 -10.46 -10.77 8.37
CA MET A 261 -10.03 -9.94 9.48
C MET A 261 -10.61 -8.51 9.34
N PRO A 262 -11.95 -8.37 9.34
CA PRO A 262 -12.61 -7.08 9.25
C PRO A 262 -12.23 -6.17 10.42
N THR A 263 -12.34 -4.87 10.21
CA THR A 263 -12.17 -3.88 11.27
C THR A 263 -13.28 -4.03 12.32
N PRO A 264 -12.96 -4.08 13.63
CA PRO A 264 -13.96 -4.16 14.69
C PRO A 264 -15.00 -3.03 14.59
N GLY A 265 -16.28 -3.36 14.81
CA GLY A 265 -17.38 -2.38 14.72
C GLY A 265 -17.82 -1.98 13.30
N SER A 266 -17.12 -2.43 12.25
CA SER A 266 -17.54 -2.22 10.85
C SER A 266 -18.70 -3.14 10.45
N GLU A 267 -19.42 -2.82 9.36
CA GLU A 267 -20.41 -3.74 8.79
C GLU A 267 -19.81 -5.10 8.41
N ALA A 268 -18.58 -5.12 7.91
CA ALA A 268 -17.90 -6.36 7.57
C ALA A 268 -17.68 -7.27 8.79
N ALA A 269 -17.40 -6.70 9.96
CA ALA A 269 -17.30 -7.45 11.21
C ALA A 269 -18.65 -8.06 11.61
N LYS A 270 -19.73 -7.26 11.57
CA LYS A 270 -21.10 -7.74 11.83
C LYS A 270 -21.50 -8.89 10.89
N ARG A 271 -21.17 -8.77 9.60
CA ARG A 271 -21.42 -9.84 8.61
C ARG A 271 -20.60 -11.11 8.88
N LEU A 272 -19.37 -10.97 9.36
CA LEU A 272 -18.53 -12.12 9.74
C LEU A 272 -19.10 -12.83 10.97
N GLU A 273 -19.51 -12.07 11.99
CA GLU A 273 -20.15 -12.61 13.19
C GLU A 273 -21.45 -13.36 12.84
N ALA A 274 -22.33 -12.75 12.05
CA ALA A 274 -23.55 -13.41 11.56
C ALA A 274 -23.26 -14.74 10.83
N ARG A 275 -22.22 -14.77 9.98
CA ARG A 275 -21.79 -16.01 9.29
C ARG A 275 -21.26 -17.07 10.25
N LYS A 276 -20.51 -16.68 11.28
CA LYS A 276 -20.03 -17.62 12.31
C LYS A 276 -21.19 -18.16 13.17
N LYS A 277 -22.18 -17.31 13.48
CA LYS A 277 -23.41 -17.69 14.23
C LYS A 277 -24.20 -18.71 13.42
N ALA A 278 -24.43 -18.43 12.13
CA ALA A 278 -25.11 -19.35 11.22
C ALA A 278 -24.38 -20.71 11.04
N LYS A 279 -23.05 -20.73 11.24
CA LYS A 279 -22.23 -21.95 11.19
C LYS A 279 -22.07 -22.66 12.54
N GLY A 280 -22.70 -22.19 13.61
CA GLY A 280 -22.56 -22.76 14.96
C GLY A 280 -21.15 -22.69 15.55
N THR A 281 -20.29 -21.82 15.02
CA THR A 281 -18.86 -21.72 15.40
C THR A 281 -18.56 -20.55 16.36
N LEU A 282 -19.61 -19.88 16.85
CA LEU A 282 -19.50 -18.82 17.84
C LEU A 282 -19.87 -19.38 19.23
N PRO A 283 -18.96 -19.36 20.21
CA PRO A 283 -19.31 -19.73 21.58
C PRO A 283 -20.33 -18.74 22.15
N ALA A 284 -21.31 -19.25 22.92
CA ALA A 284 -22.46 -18.53 23.47
C ALA A 284 -22.12 -17.32 24.38
N ALA A 285 -20.84 -17.11 24.71
CA ALA A 285 -20.36 -16.00 25.54
C ALA A 285 -20.04 -14.71 24.76
N ALA A 286 -20.15 -14.70 23.42
CA ALA A 286 -19.82 -13.53 22.60
C ALA A 286 -20.83 -12.37 22.69
N ASP A 287 -22.03 -12.62 23.24
CA ASP A 287 -23.09 -11.61 23.35
C ASP A 287 -22.88 -10.58 24.47
N ALA A 288 -21.89 -10.78 25.35
CA ALA A 288 -21.54 -9.82 26.41
C ALA A 288 -20.31 -8.93 26.11
N ALA A 289 -19.51 -9.26 25.09
CA ALA A 289 -18.24 -8.58 24.80
C ALA A 289 -18.33 -7.54 23.67
N SER A 290 -19.43 -7.47 22.91
CA SER A 290 -19.58 -6.56 21.77
C SER A 290 -19.74 -5.08 22.13
N THR A 291 -19.75 -4.74 23.43
CA THR A 291 -19.82 -3.34 23.90
C THR A 291 -18.55 -2.89 24.65
N THR A 292 -17.65 -3.81 25.00
CA THR A 292 -16.43 -3.49 25.78
C THR A 292 -15.32 -4.50 25.51
N THR A 293 -14.79 -4.55 24.30
CA THR A 293 -13.39 -4.97 24.15
C THR A 293 -12.50 -3.74 24.25
N ALA A 294 -12.36 -3.26 25.49
CA ALA A 294 -11.07 -2.74 25.92
C ALA A 294 -10.05 -3.85 25.65
N VAL A 295 -8.92 -3.46 25.05
CA VAL A 295 -7.81 -4.37 24.78
C VAL A 295 -7.38 -4.97 26.11
N ASP A 296 -7.72 -6.24 26.35
CA ASP A 296 -7.12 -7.00 27.43
C ASP A 296 -5.66 -7.26 27.02
N GLU A 297 -4.82 -6.35 27.49
CA GLU A 297 -3.39 -6.39 27.33
C GLU A 297 -2.87 -7.52 28.23
N LYS A 298 -2.46 -8.64 27.63
CA LYS A 298 -1.54 -9.56 28.32
C LYS A 298 -0.33 -8.70 28.73
N PRO A 299 -0.05 -8.51 30.04
CA PRO A 299 1.10 -7.73 30.43
C PRO A 299 2.34 -8.46 29.93
N ALA A 300 3.08 -7.83 29.01
CA ALA A 300 4.41 -8.26 28.67
C ALA A 300 5.23 -8.16 29.97
N GLY A 301 5.43 -9.30 30.63
CA GLY A 301 6.16 -9.39 31.88
C GLY A 301 7.49 -8.68 31.74
N GLN A 302 7.65 -7.59 32.48
CA GLN A 302 8.93 -6.93 32.65
C GLN A 302 9.84 -7.96 33.32
N ARG A 303 10.79 -8.52 32.55
CA ARG A 303 11.76 -9.49 33.08
C ARG A 303 12.60 -8.75 34.13
N GLN A 304 12.24 -8.89 35.41
CA GLN A 304 13.04 -8.38 36.51
C GLN A 304 14.41 -9.06 36.45
N GLN A 305 15.44 -8.28 36.12
CA GLN A 305 16.82 -8.74 36.27
C GLN A 305 17.10 -8.92 37.78
N PRO A 306 17.57 -10.10 38.22
CA PRO A 306 17.91 -10.31 39.60
C PRO A 306 19.14 -9.47 39.95
N VAL A 307 18.97 -8.48 40.83
CA VAL A 307 20.07 -7.70 41.39
C VAL A 307 20.73 -8.53 42.50
N SER A 308 22.03 -8.80 42.38
CA SER A 308 22.74 -9.63 43.37
C SER A 308 22.80 -8.94 44.74
N LYS A 309 22.70 -9.75 45.81
CA LYS A 309 22.61 -9.32 47.23
C LYS A 309 23.81 -8.50 47.74
N LYS A 310 24.88 -8.30 46.96
CA LYS A 310 26.09 -7.58 47.39
C LYS A 310 25.95 -6.05 47.43
N ARG A 311 24.87 -5.47 46.92
CA ARG A 311 24.71 -3.99 46.83
C ARG A 311 23.78 -3.35 47.87
N LYS A 312 23.26 -4.11 48.85
CA LYS A 312 22.37 -3.60 49.92
C LYS A 312 23.06 -3.22 51.24
N LYS A 313 24.39 -3.28 51.31
CA LYS A 313 25.19 -2.76 52.44
C LYS A 313 26.14 -1.65 51.98
N LYS A 314 25.58 -0.49 51.62
CA LYS A 314 26.25 0.82 51.62
C LYS A 314 25.20 1.88 51.31
N LYS A 315 24.42 2.21 52.33
CA LYS A 315 23.85 3.53 52.62
C LYS A 315 23.16 3.43 53.96
#